data_AF-Q0UCK2-F1
#
_entry.id   AF-Q0UCK2-F1
#
_cell.length_a   1.000
_cell.length_b   1.000
_cell.length_c   1.000
_cell.angle_alpha   90.00
_cell.angle_beta   90.00
_cell.angle_gamma   90.00
#
_symmetry.space_group_name_H-M   'P 1'
#
loop_
_entity.id
_entity.type
_entity.pdbx_description
1 polymer ?
#
loop_
_entity_poly.entity_id
_entity_poly.type
_entity_poly.pdbx_seq_one_letter_code
_entity_poly.pdbx_strand_id
1 'polypeptide(L)'
;MKSKLLTFLPGVRWVPSDIPSQDASKPKKSRNPFSIKSHSTPSDLSIRPRKSTISLSSEHDAEIDARTLVQGQSMFFARLPIEIRKMVYEYVMGAQAVHLTMGSKRRYKHFVCEDGDSRRRDCNCRVLVGGKDSGRLEGASQRMNSIRTLRLRWAIRAMPYLCRGPSRCVAYREDTLNWECGWSIIASMKGLRDLYVVITDPSPQGIWERNWVELEEQLLRPVTDVTRPSKFELMLPFASCSTDWDMGHSKVVLKKPENRLVEDENHNG
;
A
#
# COMPACT_ATOMS: atom_id res chain seq x y z
N MET A 1 53.55 3.13 21.56
CA MET A 1 53.45 1.79 22.19
C MET A 1 51.98 1.44 22.30
N LYS A 2 51.53 0.45 21.52
CA LYS A 2 50.14 0.03 21.40
C LYS A 2 49.88 -1.06 22.44
N SER A 3 48.92 -0.86 23.33
CA SER A 3 48.51 -1.92 24.24
C SER A 3 47.03 -1.84 24.60
N LYS A 4 46.38 -2.98 24.42
CA LYS A 4 45.27 -3.51 25.23
C LYS A 4 43.93 -2.79 25.07
N LEU A 5 43.03 -3.40 24.29
CA LEU A 5 41.58 -3.49 24.55
C LEU A 5 40.95 -4.51 23.58
N LEU A 6 41.34 -5.78 23.70
CA LEU A 6 40.64 -6.91 23.08
C LEU A 6 40.60 -8.05 24.10
N THR A 7 39.65 -7.98 25.01
CA THR A 7 39.25 -9.07 25.91
C THR A 7 37.93 -8.62 26.50
N PHE A 8 36.82 -9.13 25.97
CA PHE A 8 35.48 -9.27 26.57
C PHE A 8 34.42 -9.35 25.46
N LEU A 9 34.41 -10.44 24.70
CA LEU A 9 33.17 -10.96 24.12
C LEU A 9 33.21 -12.50 24.21
N PRO A 10 32.30 -13.15 24.94
CA PRO A 10 32.21 -14.59 25.02
C PRO A 10 31.71 -15.17 23.69
N GLY A 11 32.25 -16.33 23.36
CA GLY A 11 32.09 -17.01 22.07
C GLY A 11 30.63 -17.26 21.69
N VAL A 12 30.26 -16.72 20.53
CA VAL A 12 29.12 -17.19 19.73
C VAL A 12 29.71 -17.79 18.45
N ARG A 13 29.83 -19.11 18.44
CA ARG A 13 30.24 -19.90 17.27
C ARG A 13 29.04 -19.99 16.34
N TRP A 14 29.01 -19.17 15.30
CA TRP A 14 28.06 -19.34 14.20
C TRP A 14 28.41 -20.63 13.44
N VAL A 15 27.49 -21.59 13.46
CA VAL A 15 27.49 -22.77 12.59
C VAL A 15 26.32 -22.62 11.63
N PRO A 16 26.56 -22.42 10.33
CA PRO A 16 25.49 -22.48 9.34
C PRO A 16 25.02 -23.93 9.20
N SER A 17 23.89 -24.25 9.83
CA SER A 17 23.07 -25.39 9.41
C SER A 17 22.36 -24.98 8.13
N ASP A 18 22.57 -25.77 7.08
CA ASP A 18 21.82 -25.84 5.80
C ASP A 18 22.71 -25.67 4.55
N ILE A 19 23.63 -26.61 4.37
CA ILE A 19 24.13 -27.00 3.04
C ILE A 19 23.48 -28.35 2.70
N PRO A 20 22.51 -28.42 1.76
CA PRO A 20 22.16 -29.70 1.19
C PRO A 20 23.24 -30.14 0.20
N SER A 21 23.82 -31.29 0.51
CA SER A 21 24.79 -32.04 -0.28
C SER A 21 24.30 -32.27 -1.72
N GLN A 22 25.15 -31.95 -2.69
CA GLN A 22 25.07 -32.56 -4.02
C GLN A 22 25.60 -33.98 -3.90
N ASP A 23 24.80 -34.97 -4.31
CA ASP A 23 25.33 -36.17 -4.95
C ASP A 23 24.31 -36.80 -5.89
N ALA A 24 24.86 -37.38 -6.95
CA ALA A 24 24.24 -37.68 -8.23
C ALA A 24 23.31 -38.91 -8.25
N SER A 25 22.33 -38.91 -9.15
CA SER A 25 22.03 -40.09 -9.98
C SER A 25 21.16 -39.75 -11.21
N LYS A 26 21.37 -40.57 -12.25
CA LYS A 26 21.02 -40.43 -13.67
C LYS A 26 19.59 -41.00 -13.99
N PRO A 27 19.12 -41.02 -15.25
CA PRO A 27 17.74 -40.67 -15.64
C PRO A 27 16.79 -41.87 -15.77
N LYS A 28 15.47 -41.62 -15.73
CA LYS A 28 14.46 -42.52 -16.32
C LYS A 28 13.30 -41.75 -16.99
N LYS A 29 13.08 -42.11 -18.26
CA LYS A 29 11.87 -41.90 -19.07
C LYS A 29 10.66 -42.59 -18.43
N SER A 30 9.45 -42.05 -18.59
CA SER A 30 8.30 -42.67 -19.29
C SER A 30 7.00 -41.90 -18.92
N ARG A 31 6.28 -41.36 -19.92
CA ARG A 31 5.01 -41.86 -20.49
C ARG A 31 3.73 -41.24 -19.86
N ASN A 32 3.13 -40.33 -20.63
CA ASN A 32 1.71 -40.29 -21.07
C ASN A 32 0.61 -40.06 -20.00
N PRO A 33 -0.69 -39.87 -20.36
CA PRO A 33 -1.34 -39.56 -21.65
C PRO A 33 -2.56 -38.61 -21.50
N PHE A 34 -2.66 -37.46 -22.19
CA PHE A 34 -3.98 -36.89 -22.50
C PHE A 34 -3.98 -36.26 -23.89
N SER A 35 -4.25 -37.12 -24.87
CA SER A 35 -4.75 -36.74 -26.19
C SER A 35 -6.28 -36.76 -26.11
N ILE A 36 -6.91 -35.59 -26.14
CA ILE A 36 -8.37 -35.48 -26.30
C ILE A 36 -8.62 -35.30 -27.79
N LYS A 37 -9.15 -36.37 -28.40
CA LYS A 37 -9.68 -36.37 -29.77
C LYS A 37 -10.93 -35.50 -29.83
N SER A 38 -10.95 -34.62 -30.82
CA SER A 38 -12.14 -33.96 -31.34
C SER A 38 -12.98 -34.97 -32.13
N HIS A 39 -14.25 -35.12 -31.75
CA HIS A 39 -15.27 -35.74 -32.57
C HIS A 39 -16.36 -34.73 -32.93
N SER A 40 -16.74 -34.80 -34.18
CA SER A 40 -17.74 -34.05 -34.91
C SER A 40 -19.17 -34.16 -34.37
N THR A 41 -19.89 -33.05 -34.54
CA THR A 41 -21.35 -32.78 -34.68
C THR A 41 -22.21 -33.91 -35.29
N PRO A 42 -23.57 -33.85 -35.32
CA PRO A 42 -24.49 -32.74 -34.99
C PRO A 42 -25.77 -33.14 -34.20
N SER A 43 -26.44 -32.18 -33.54
CA SER A 43 -27.92 -32.16 -33.55
C SER A 43 -28.45 -30.76 -33.25
N ASP A 44 -29.31 -30.36 -34.16
CA ASP A 44 -30.05 -29.13 -34.29
C ASP A 44 -31.13 -29.01 -33.20
N LEU A 45 -30.98 -28.02 -32.30
CA LEU A 45 -32.09 -27.50 -31.50
C LEU A 45 -31.98 -25.99 -31.48
N SER A 46 -32.82 -25.34 -32.30
CA SER A 46 -32.93 -23.90 -32.37
C SER A 46 -33.42 -23.33 -31.03
N ILE A 47 -32.49 -22.85 -30.20
CA ILE A 47 -32.82 -22.03 -29.04
C ILE A 47 -33.08 -20.62 -29.58
N ARG A 48 -34.36 -20.25 -29.67
CA ARG A 48 -34.79 -18.91 -30.07
C ARG A 48 -34.20 -17.87 -29.11
N PRO A 49 -33.50 -16.83 -29.60
CA PRO A 49 -33.06 -15.71 -28.77
C PRO A 49 -34.28 -14.98 -28.21
N ARG A 50 -34.42 -14.95 -26.88
CA ARG A 50 -35.38 -14.06 -26.23
C ARG A 50 -34.88 -12.64 -26.43
N LYS A 51 -35.65 -11.83 -27.17
CA LYS A 51 -35.40 -10.39 -27.32
C LYS A 51 -35.55 -9.74 -25.95
N SER A 52 -34.43 -9.33 -25.35
CA SER A 52 -34.43 -8.50 -24.14
C SER A 52 -34.72 -7.05 -24.52
N THR A 53 -35.93 -6.59 -24.24
CA THR A 53 -36.44 -5.23 -24.50
C THR A 53 -36.03 -4.25 -23.40
N ILE A 54 -34.73 -4.05 -23.18
CA ILE A 54 -34.23 -2.92 -22.37
C ILE A 54 -33.04 -2.33 -23.10
N SER A 55 -33.33 -1.44 -24.05
CA SER A 55 -32.35 -0.57 -24.68
C SER A 55 -32.20 0.69 -23.83
N LEU A 56 -31.33 0.63 -22.81
CA LEU A 56 -30.80 1.83 -22.16
C LEU A 56 -29.75 2.41 -23.09
N SER A 57 -30.13 3.43 -23.87
CA SER A 57 -29.19 4.21 -24.68
C SER A 57 -28.37 5.12 -23.77
N SER A 58 -27.37 4.56 -23.09
CA SER A 58 -26.29 5.38 -22.52
C SER A 58 -25.26 5.64 -23.60
N GLU A 59 -24.88 6.90 -23.79
CA GLU A 59 -23.79 7.26 -24.70
C GLU A 59 -22.50 6.51 -24.30
N HIS A 60 -21.86 5.90 -25.28
CA HIS A 60 -20.71 5.02 -25.06
C HIS A 60 -19.47 5.86 -24.76
N ASP A 61 -19.06 5.92 -23.48
CA ASP A 61 -17.83 6.58 -23.07
C ASP A 61 -16.64 5.62 -23.24
N ALA A 62 -15.94 5.77 -24.37
CA ALA A 62 -14.80 4.96 -24.74
C ALA A 62 -13.65 5.00 -23.71
N GLU A 63 -13.51 6.08 -22.94
CA GLU A 63 -12.46 6.18 -21.92
C GLU A 63 -12.78 5.33 -20.69
N ILE A 64 -14.06 5.25 -20.32
CA ILE A 64 -14.54 4.41 -19.21
C ILE A 64 -14.48 2.93 -19.58
N ASP A 65 -14.87 2.56 -20.80
CA ASP A 65 -14.87 1.17 -21.23
C ASP A 65 -13.46 0.59 -21.39
N ALA A 66 -12.50 1.39 -21.88
CA ALA A 66 -11.09 1.00 -21.98
C ALA A 66 -10.46 0.63 -20.62
N ARG A 67 -10.93 1.23 -19.51
CA ARG A 67 -10.42 0.97 -18.15
C ARG A 67 -10.85 -0.37 -17.57
N THR A 68 -11.79 -1.06 -18.22
CA THR A 68 -12.36 -2.31 -17.71
C THR A 68 -12.01 -3.57 -18.51
N LEU A 69 -11.32 -3.41 -19.65
CA LEU A 69 -10.92 -4.51 -20.54
C LEU A 69 -10.03 -5.57 -19.86
N VAL A 70 -9.37 -5.25 -18.75
CA VAL A 70 -8.47 -6.20 -18.05
C VAL A 70 -9.22 -7.13 -17.08
N GLN A 71 -10.55 -7.02 -16.94
CA GLN A 71 -11.38 -7.94 -16.15
C GLN A 71 -11.75 -9.25 -16.88
N GLY A 72 -10.97 -9.65 -17.88
CA GLY A 72 -11.17 -10.88 -18.67
C GLY A 72 -11.13 -12.20 -17.87
N GLN A 73 -10.88 -12.17 -16.57
CA GLN A 73 -10.95 -13.37 -15.73
C GLN A 73 -12.39 -13.82 -15.42
N SER A 74 -13.40 -12.99 -15.71
CA SER A 74 -14.80 -13.41 -15.63
C SER A 74 -15.62 -12.84 -16.77
N MET A 75 -16.02 -13.73 -17.69
CA MET A 75 -16.92 -13.42 -18.81
C MET A 75 -18.26 -12.85 -18.36
N PHE A 76 -18.68 -13.13 -17.11
CA PHE A 76 -19.88 -12.55 -16.52
C PHE A 76 -19.69 -11.04 -16.27
N PHE A 77 -18.62 -10.65 -15.59
CA PHE A 77 -18.36 -9.24 -15.28
C PHE A 77 -18.08 -8.41 -16.53
N ALA A 78 -17.41 -8.98 -17.54
CA ALA A 78 -17.16 -8.29 -18.81
C ALA A 78 -18.43 -7.93 -19.59
N ARG A 79 -19.56 -8.61 -19.32
CA ARG A 79 -20.85 -8.36 -19.98
C ARG A 79 -21.77 -7.41 -19.19
N LEU A 80 -21.40 -7.02 -17.98
CA LEU A 80 -22.21 -6.11 -17.17
C LEU A 80 -21.91 -4.65 -17.53
N PRO A 81 -22.95 -3.80 -17.66
CA PRO A 81 -22.78 -2.34 -17.73
C PRO A 81 -21.91 -1.81 -16.58
N ILE A 82 -21.22 -0.70 -16.81
CA ILE A 82 -20.26 -0.15 -15.84
C ILE A 82 -20.92 0.22 -14.51
N GLU A 83 -22.16 0.69 -14.54
CA GLU A 83 -22.98 1.03 -13.38
C GLU A 83 -23.19 -0.22 -12.51
N ILE A 84 -23.56 -1.34 -13.13
CA ILE A 84 -23.78 -2.60 -12.43
C ILE A 84 -22.47 -3.15 -11.88
N ARG A 85 -21.37 -3.02 -12.62
CA ARG A 85 -20.05 -3.39 -12.10
C ARG A 85 -19.69 -2.57 -10.87
N LYS A 86 -19.90 -1.25 -10.90
CA LYS A 86 -19.69 -0.38 -9.73
C LYS A 86 -20.57 -0.79 -8.56
N MET A 87 -21.87 -1.03 -8.78
CA MET A 87 -22.79 -1.50 -7.75
C MET A 87 -22.34 -2.84 -7.17
N VAL A 88 -21.91 -3.79 -8.00
CA VAL A 88 -21.41 -5.09 -7.52
C VAL A 88 -20.09 -4.92 -6.75
N TYR A 89 -19.17 -4.06 -7.20
CA TYR A 89 -17.94 -3.78 -6.44
C TYR A 89 -18.24 -3.12 -5.10
N GLU A 90 -19.13 -2.14 -5.08
CA GLU A 90 -19.57 -1.45 -3.86
C GLU A 90 -20.29 -2.41 -2.90
N TYR A 91 -21.13 -3.30 -3.44
CA TYR A 91 -21.84 -4.32 -2.66
C TYR A 91 -20.92 -5.42 -2.12
N VAL A 92 -20.03 -5.96 -2.97
CA VAL A 92 -19.15 -7.10 -2.62
C VAL A 92 -17.96 -6.66 -1.76
N MET A 93 -17.33 -5.53 -2.10
CA MET A 93 -16.23 -5.00 -1.29
C MET A 93 -16.73 -4.26 -0.06
N GLY A 94 -18.00 -3.85 -0.03
CA GLY A 94 -18.58 -3.05 1.04
C GLY A 94 -17.82 -1.75 1.29
N ALA A 95 -18.08 -1.13 2.45
CA ALA A 95 -17.21 -0.09 3.01
C ALA A 95 -15.98 -0.69 3.73
N GLN A 96 -15.45 -1.83 3.24
CA GLN A 96 -14.36 -2.51 3.93
C GLN A 96 -13.05 -1.73 3.77
N ALA A 97 -12.38 -1.50 4.89
CA ALA A 97 -11.04 -0.91 4.90
C ALA A 97 -10.03 -1.96 4.40
N VAL A 98 -9.36 -1.67 3.28
CA VAL A 98 -8.27 -2.50 2.75
C VAL A 98 -6.95 -1.88 3.14
N HIS A 99 -6.14 -2.62 3.90
CA HIS A 99 -4.78 -2.21 4.21
C HIS A 99 -3.84 -2.57 3.07
N LEU A 100 -3.12 -1.58 2.55
CA LEU A 100 -2.06 -1.79 1.57
C LEU A 100 -0.71 -1.80 2.30
N THR A 101 0.08 -2.85 2.06
CA THR A 101 1.44 -2.98 2.59
C THR A 101 2.44 -3.08 1.45
N MET A 102 3.55 -2.34 1.55
CA MET A 102 4.62 -2.40 0.57
C MET A 102 5.63 -3.47 0.99
N GLY A 103 5.73 -4.55 0.22
CA GLY A 103 6.72 -5.60 0.46
C GLY A 103 8.11 -5.22 -0.04
N SER A 104 9.15 -5.95 0.41
CA SER A 104 10.57 -5.77 0.04
C SER A 104 10.86 -5.77 -1.47
N LYS A 105 9.96 -6.33 -2.29
CA LYS A 105 10.05 -6.33 -3.76
C LYS A 105 9.40 -5.11 -4.42
N ARG A 106 9.08 -4.04 -3.66
CA ARG A 106 8.30 -2.87 -4.14
C ARG A 106 6.96 -3.27 -4.75
N ARG A 107 6.31 -4.26 -4.16
CA ARG A 107 4.99 -4.75 -4.60
C ARG A 107 3.97 -4.57 -3.48
N TYR A 108 2.77 -4.14 -3.88
CA TYR A 108 1.65 -4.02 -2.96
C TYR A 108 1.08 -5.39 -2.61
N LYS A 109 1.02 -5.63 -1.32
CA LYS A 109 0.27 -6.69 -0.67
C LYS A 109 -0.97 -6.03 -0.06
N HIS A 110 -2.11 -6.71 -0.06
CA HIS A 110 -3.31 -6.19 0.58
C HIS A 110 -3.89 -7.21 1.54
N PHE A 111 -4.54 -6.73 2.59
CA PHE A 111 -5.42 -7.54 3.44
C PHE A 111 -6.64 -6.69 3.85
N VAL A 112 -7.77 -7.35 4.03
CA VAL A 112 -9.02 -6.71 4.46
C VAL A 112 -8.99 -6.60 5.99
N CYS A 113 -9.33 -5.43 6.52
CA CYS A 113 -9.48 -5.23 7.96
C CYS A 113 -10.80 -5.86 8.44
N GLU A 114 -10.74 -6.91 9.26
CA GLU A 114 -11.93 -7.53 9.83
C GLU A 114 -12.50 -6.72 11.01
N ASP A 115 -11.68 -5.92 11.69
CA ASP A 115 -12.04 -5.13 12.88
C ASP A 115 -12.62 -3.74 12.57
N GLY A 116 -12.90 -3.46 11.30
CA GLY A 116 -13.50 -2.19 10.88
C GLY A 116 -15.00 -2.16 11.20
N ASP A 117 -15.37 -1.82 12.43
CA ASP A 117 -16.75 -1.43 12.72
C ASP A 117 -17.14 -0.33 11.72
N SER A 118 -18.15 -0.58 10.89
CA SER A 118 -18.48 0.20 9.69
C SER A 118 -18.80 1.67 9.98
N ARG A 119 -18.91 2.03 11.26
CA ARG A 119 -19.16 3.38 11.75
C ARG A 119 -17.89 4.18 12.08
N ARG A 120 -16.77 3.54 12.40
CA ARG A 120 -15.48 4.23 12.64
C ARG A 120 -14.61 4.13 11.39
N ARG A 121 -14.44 5.26 10.69
CA ARG A 121 -13.74 5.35 9.39
C ARG A 121 -12.23 5.07 9.45
N ASP A 122 -11.67 4.87 10.65
CA ASP A 122 -10.24 4.71 10.86
C ASP A 122 -9.98 3.46 11.70
N CYS A 123 -9.46 2.40 11.07
CA CYS A 123 -9.01 1.19 11.75
C CYS A 123 -7.65 1.44 12.43
N ASN A 124 -7.50 1.02 13.69
CA ASN A 124 -6.27 1.17 14.48
C ASN A 124 -5.27 0.00 14.31
N CYS A 125 -5.46 -0.85 13.30
CA CYS A 125 -4.60 -2.00 13.05
C CYS A 125 -3.15 -1.55 12.88
N ARG A 126 -2.27 -2.03 13.77
CA ARG A 126 -0.82 -1.85 13.64
C ARG A 126 -0.33 -2.76 12.53
N VAL A 127 -0.30 -2.22 11.31
CA VAL A 127 0.20 -2.94 10.14
C VAL A 127 1.71 -3.17 10.30
N LEU A 128 2.08 -4.33 10.84
CA LEU A 128 3.45 -4.82 10.79
C LEU A 128 3.71 -5.31 9.37
N VAL A 129 4.50 -4.55 8.62
CA VAL A 129 4.96 -4.89 7.27
C VAL A 129 5.76 -6.21 7.36
N GLY A 130 5.11 -7.35 7.14
CA GLY A 130 5.76 -8.66 7.30
C GLY A 130 4.87 -9.91 7.35
N GLY A 131 3.55 -9.80 7.23
CA GLY A 131 2.64 -10.96 7.24
C GLY A 131 2.84 -11.91 6.05
N LYS A 132 2.78 -13.22 6.35
CA LYS A 132 3.09 -14.35 5.44
C LYS A 132 2.04 -14.56 4.34
N ASP A 133 0.81 -14.09 4.54
CA ASP A 133 -0.32 -14.35 3.63
C ASP A 133 -0.79 -13.08 2.93
N SER A 134 -0.34 -12.88 1.69
CA SER A 134 -0.73 -11.71 0.90
C SER A 134 -0.88 -12.07 -0.57
N GLY A 135 -2.07 -11.85 -1.13
CA GLY A 135 -2.37 -12.06 -2.53
C GLY A 135 -1.66 -11.04 -3.45
N ARG A 136 -1.28 -11.49 -4.65
CA ARG A 136 -0.61 -10.70 -5.70
C ARG A 136 -1.65 -9.91 -6.52
N LEU A 137 -1.49 -8.58 -6.62
CA LEU A 137 -2.32 -7.73 -7.50
C LEU A 137 -1.67 -7.56 -8.88
N GLU A 138 -1.84 -8.52 -9.79
CA GLU A 138 -1.56 -8.26 -11.22
C GLU A 138 -2.72 -7.45 -11.83
N GLY A 139 -2.41 -6.33 -12.51
CA GLY A 139 -3.41 -5.39 -13.06
C GLY A 139 -3.69 -4.12 -12.24
N ALA A 140 -2.89 -3.85 -11.20
CA ALA A 140 -3.15 -2.76 -10.24
C ALA A 140 -3.13 -1.34 -10.85
N SER A 141 -2.36 -1.07 -11.91
CA SER A 141 -2.15 0.31 -12.41
C SER A 141 -3.43 1.00 -12.89
N GLN A 142 -4.36 0.27 -13.52
CA GLN A 142 -5.67 0.82 -13.91
C GLN A 142 -6.61 0.94 -12.72
N ARG A 143 -6.58 -0.01 -11.77
CA ARG A 143 -7.41 0.01 -10.56
C ARG A 143 -7.00 1.11 -9.58
N MET A 144 -5.71 1.41 -9.45
CA MET A 144 -5.23 2.49 -8.57
C MET A 144 -5.74 3.87 -9.02
N ASN A 145 -5.92 4.08 -10.33
CA ASN A 145 -6.51 5.31 -10.87
C ASN A 145 -8.04 5.41 -10.63
N SER A 146 -8.69 4.37 -10.13
CA SER A 146 -10.09 4.44 -9.71
C SER A 146 -10.26 4.93 -8.27
N ILE A 147 -9.20 4.88 -7.46
CA ILE A 147 -9.22 5.31 -6.06
C ILE A 147 -9.42 6.84 -6.02
N ARG A 148 -10.54 7.27 -5.41
CA ARG A 148 -10.89 8.69 -5.25
C ARG A 148 -10.52 9.23 -3.88
N THR A 149 -10.55 8.40 -2.86
CA THR A 149 -10.28 8.78 -1.48
C THR A 149 -9.24 7.81 -0.90
N LEU A 150 -8.14 8.33 -0.36
CA LEU A 150 -7.12 7.55 0.32
C LEU A 150 -6.92 8.09 1.73
N ARG A 151 -7.11 7.22 2.72
CA ARG A 151 -6.77 7.49 4.13
C ARG A 151 -5.61 6.59 4.51
N LEU A 152 -4.50 7.18 4.94
CA LEU A 152 -3.28 6.46 5.28
C LEU A 152 -2.80 6.87 6.67
N ARG A 153 -2.38 5.89 7.46
CA ARG A 153 -1.61 6.12 8.68
C ARG A 153 -0.19 5.59 8.46
N TRP A 154 0.79 6.48 8.51
CA TRP A 154 2.19 6.16 8.26
C TRP A 154 2.99 6.24 9.57
N ALA A 155 3.43 5.09 10.07
CA ALA A 155 4.28 5.04 11.27
C ALA A 155 5.76 5.21 10.90
N ILE A 156 6.46 6.12 11.59
CA ILE A 156 7.90 6.33 11.44
C ILE A 156 8.62 5.17 12.15
N ARG A 157 9.14 4.21 11.38
CA ARG A 157 9.93 3.10 11.94
C ARG A 157 11.40 3.48 12.09
N ALA A 158 11.91 4.22 11.11
CA ALA A 158 13.22 4.83 11.14
C ALA A 158 13.16 6.17 10.38
N MET A 159 14.03 7.10 10.76
CA MET A 159 13.98 8.48 10.25
C MET A 159 14.51 8.56 8.81
N PRO A 160 13.68 8.88 7.80
CA PRO A 160 14.16 9.10 6.44
C PRO A 160 15.19 10.24 6.41
N TYR A 161 16.18 10.15 5.51
CA TYR A 161 17.26 11.13 5.33
C TYR A 161 18.19 11.35 6.53
N LEU A 162 17.96 10.70 7.67
CA LEU A 162 18.87 10.84 8.81
C LEU A 162 20.27 10.37 8.43
N CYS A 163 21.23 11.29 8.47
CA CYS A 163 22.64 10.99 8.28
C CYS A 163 23.31 10.73 9.63
N ARG A 164 24.20 9.74 9.71
CA ARG A 164 24.99 9.48 10.93
C ARG A 164 26.49 9.56 10.65
N GLY A 165 27.20 10.20 11.57
CA GLY A 165 28.65 10.31 11.55
C GLY A 165 29.21 11.29 10.50
N PRO A 166 30.53 11.37 10.39
CA PRO A 166 31.22 12.34 9.53
C PRO A 166 31.05 12.05 8.03
N SER A 167 30.70 10.80 7.68
CA SER A 167 30.57 10.36 6.29
C SER A 167 29.29 10.85 5.59
N ARG A 168 28.39 11.56 6.31
CA ARG A 168 27.08 12.04 5.80
C ARG A 168 26.27 10.94 5.09
N CYS A 169 26.48 9.68 5.47
CA CYS A 169 25.77 8.55 4.90
C CYS A 169 24.39 8.45 5.57
N VAL A 170 23.36 8.26 4.75
CA VAL A 170 21.99 8.03 5.21
C VAL A 170 21.94 6.73 6.02
N ALA A 171 21.60 6.84 7.30
CA ALA A 171 21.56 5.74 8.25
C ALA A 171 20.46 4.72 7.92
N TYR A 172 19.35 5.18 7.35
CA TYR A 172 18.17 4.37 7.05
C TYR A 172 17.83 4.47 5.56
N ARG A 173 18.70 3.90 4.72
CA ARG A 173 18.57 3.98 3.26
C ARG A 173 17.26 3.37 2.75
N GLU A 174 16.84 2.24 3.31
CA GLU A 174 15.61 1.56 2.90
C GLU A 174 14.37 2.38 3.25
N ASP A 175 14.29 2.92 4.48
CA ASP A 175 13.19 3.79 4.90
C ASP A 175 13.14 5.08 4.07
N THR A 176 14.30 5.64 3.71
CA THR A 176 14.38 6.80 2.81
C THR A 176 13.80 6.47 1.43
N LEU A 177 14.21 5.34 0.84
CA LEU A 177 13.67 4.90 -0.45
C LEU A 177 12.17 4.58 -0.36
N ASN A 178 11.71 4.01 0.75
CA ASN A 178 10.28 3.72 0.95
C ASN A 178 9.46 5.00 1.11
N TRP A 179 10.01 6.01 1.78
CA TRP A 179 9.41 7.34 1.93
C TRP A 179 9.21 7.99 0.56
N GLU A 180 10.29 8.11 -0.22
CA GLU A 180 10.26 8.68 -1.58
C GLU A 180 9.34 7.90 -2.51
N CYS A 181 9.45 6.57 -2.50
CA CYS A 181 8.65 5.72 -3.36
C CYS A 181 7.17 5.79 -3.02
N GLY A 182 6.80 5.84 -1.73
CA GLY A 182 5.41 5.94 -1.30
C GLY A 182 4.77 7.24 -1.77
N TRP A 183 5.44 8.38 -1.57
CA TRP A 183 4.95 9.67 -2.04
C TRP A 183 4.88 9.76 -3.57
N SER A 184 5.90 9.25 -4.27
CA SER A 184 5.91 9.17 -5.74
C SER A 184 4.70 8.38 -6.28
N ILE A 185 4.36 7.26 -5.63
CA ILE A 185 3.21 6.47 -6.03
C ILE A 185 1.91 7.22 -5.79
N ILE A 186 1.73 7.86 -4.63
CA ILE A 186 0.56 8.70 -4.34
C ILE A 186 0.42 9.81 -5.38
N ALA A 187 1.52 10.49 -5.73
CA ALA A 187 1.55 11.54 -6.75
C ALA A 187 1.11 11.02 -8.14
N SER A 188 1.40 9.75 -8.45
CA SER A 188 1.01 9.11 -9.71
C SER A 188 -0.48 8.74 -9.81
N MET A 189 -1.24 8.79 -8.71
CA MET A 189 -2.65 8.38 -8.67
C MET A 189 -3.55 9.43 -9.34
N LYS A 190 -3.79 9.27 -10.65
CA LYS A 190 -4.56 10.24 -11.47
C LYS A 190 -6.01 10.44 -10.99
N GLY A 191 -6.58 9.43 -10.33
CA GLY A 191 -7.96 9.46 -9.86
C GLY A 191 -8.17 10.09 -8.51
N LEU A 192 -7.11 10.30 -7.73
CA LEU A 192 -7.19 10.67 -6.32
C LEU A 192 -7.71 12.09 -6.16
N ARG A 193 -8.79 12.24 -5.37
CA ARG A 193 -9.48 13.51 -5.08
C ARG A 193 -9.31 13.93 -3.63
N ASP A 194 -9.39 12.97 -2.71
CA ASP A 194 -9.27 13.21 -1.28
C ASP A 194 -8.12 12.38 -0.71
N LEU A 195 -7.16 13.05 -0.09
CA LEU A 195 -6.03 12.41 0.57
C LEU A 195 -5.97 12.87 2.03
N TYR A 196 -5.95 11.91 2.94
CA TYR A 196 -5.75 12.16 4.37
C TYR A 196 -4.63 11.26 4.85
N VAL A 197 -3.53 11.85 5.30
CA VAL A 197 -2.37 11.12 5.78
C VAL A 197 -2.08 11.53 7.21
N VAL A 198 -1.93 10.54 8.09
CA VAL A 198 -1.50 10.76 9.48
C VAL A 198 -0.14 10.13 9.68
N ILE A 199 0.87 10.96 9.90
CA ILE A 199 2.20 10.49 10.26
C ILE A 199 2.22 10.31 11.79
N THR A 200 2.71 9.17 12.25
CA THR A 200 2.81 8.86 13.68
C THR A 200 4.20 8.40 14.04
N ASP A 201 4.71 8.85 15.17
CA ASP A 201 5.91 8.28 15.77
C ASP A 201 5.51 7.28 16.86
N PRO A 202 5.68 5.96 16.65
CA PRO A 202 5.43 4.97 17.68
C PRO A 202 6.58 4.86 18.70
N SER A 203 7.68 5.60 18.53
CA SER A 203 8.84 5.52 19.41
C SER A 203 8.49 5.99 20.83
N PRO A 204 9.03 5.33 21.87
CA PRO A 204 8.87 5.81 23.23
C PRO A 204 9.55 7.19 23.36
N GLN A 205 8.88 8.15 23.99
CA GLN A 205 9.40 9.49 24.28
C GLN A 205 9.69 10.39 23.06
N GLY A 206 9.20 10.05 21.86
CA GLY A 206 9.34 10.93 20.69
C GLY A 206 10.80 11.14 20.28
N ILE A 207 11.63 10.08 20.30
CA ILE A 207 13.09 10.18 20.02
C ILE A 207 13.40 10.81 18.67
N TRP A 208 12.41 10.79 17.77
CA TRP A 208 12.50 11.28 16.42
C TRP A 208 12.14 12.75 16.26
N GLU A 209 11.52 13.38 17.25
CA GLU A 209 11.00 14.75 17.13
C GLU A 209 12.07 15.75 16.71
N ARG A 210 13.22 15.77 17.41
CA ARG A 210 14.32 16.67 17.08
C ARG A 210 14.83 16.46 15.64
N ASN A 211 15.09 15.21 15.28
CA ASN A 211 15.61 14.89 13.95
C ASN A 211 14.58 15.19 12.85
N TRP A 212 13.29 15.03 13.15
CA TRP A 212 12.21 15.39 12.25
C TRP A 212 12.22 16.88 11.94
N VAL A 213 12.24 17.73 12.97
CA VAL A 213 12.26 19.18 12.82
C VAL A 213 13.49 19.64 12.04
N GLU A 214 14.66 19.05 12.32
CA GLU A 214 15.90 19.35 11.58
C GLU A 214 15.84 18.95 10.09
N LEU A 215 15.07 17.91 9.74
CA LEU A 215 14.94 17.37 8.38
C LEU A 215 13.60 17.73 7.72
N GLU A 216 12.79 18.58 8.35
CA GLU A 216 11.37 18.73 8.00
C GLU A 216 11.18 19.17 6.54
N GLU A 217 11.96 20.16 6.09
CA GLU A 217 11.95 20.61 4.69
C GLU A 217 12.23 19.44 3.73
N GLN A 218 13.27 18.65 4.01
CA GLN A 218 13.68 17.52 3.17
C GLN A 218 12.62 16.40 3.17
N LEU A 219 12.00 16.14 4.32
CA LEU A 219 10.93 15.15 4.48
C LEU A 219 9.67 15.54 3.72
N LEU A 220 9.37 16.83 3.62
CA LEU A 220 8.19 17.36 2.94
C LEU A 220 8.38 17.55 1.43
N ARG A 221 9.61 17.60 0.91
CA ARG A 221 9.86 17.72 -0.54
C ARG A 221 9.10 16.69 -1.40
N PRO A 222 9.11 15.37 -1.11
CA PRO A 222 8.31 14.42 -1.91
C PRO A 222 6.79 14.64 -1.81
N VAL A 223 6.31 15.30 -0.74
CA VAL A 223 4.89 15.60 -0.54
C VAL A 223 4.42 16.67 -1.51
N THR A 224 5.28 17.63 -1.88
CA THR A 224 4.93 18.72 -2.81
C THR A 224 4.59 18.22 -4.22
N ASP A 225 5.07 17.03 -4.58
CA ASP A 225 4.77 16.41 -5.88
C ASP A 225 3.31 15.92 -5.98
N VAL A 226 2.62 15.78 -4.84
CA VAL A 226 1.22 15.35 -4.79
C VAL A 226 0.31 16.55 -5.05
N THR A 227 -0.03 16.75 -6.31
CA THR A 227 -0.81 17.93 -6.78
C THR A 227 -2.24 17.62 -7.20
N ARG A 228 -2.57 16.34 -7.40
CA ARG A 228 -3.86 15.89 -7.95
C ARG A 228 -5.07 16.03 -7.00
N PRO A 229 -4.98 15.69 -5.70
CA PRO A 229 -6.14 15.73 -4.81
C PRO A 229 -6.71 17.14 -4.70
N SER A 230 -8.04 17.26 -4.78
CA SER A 230 -8.74 18.51 -4.45
C SER A 230 -8.68 18.83 -2.97
N LYS A 231 -8.66 17.79 -2.13
CA LYS A 231 -8.50 17.89 -0.69
C LYS A 231 -7.31 17.04 -0.26
N PHE A 232 -6.29 17.65 0.33
CA PHE A 232 -5.16 16.93 0.89
C PHE A 232 -4.87 17.47 2.29
N GLU A 233 -5.03 16.63 3.31
CA GLU A 233 -4.64 16.95 4.68
C GLU A 233 -3.52 16.00 5.12
N LEU A 234 -2.44 16.59 5.68
CA LEU A 234 -1.31 15.86 6.23
C LEU A 234 -1.17 16.21 7.71
N MET A 235 -1.45 15.26 8.59
CA MET A 235 -1.20 15.40 10.02
C MET A 235 0.26 15.02 10.31
N LEU A 236 1.01 16.02 10.78
CA LEU A 236 2.41 15.92 11.17
C LEU A 236 2.53 15.15 12.50
N PRO A 237 3.68 14.49 12.76
CA PRO A 237 3.84 13.62 13.91
C PRO A 237 3.96 14.34 15.25
N PHE A 238 4.40 15.61 15.27
CA PHE A 238 4.74 16.34 16.49
C PHE A 238 4.11 17.74 16.53
N ALA A 239 3.88 18.27 17.73
CA ALA A 239 3.36 19.63 17.92
C ALA A 239 4.40 20.72 17.56
N SER A 240 5.69 20.38 17.66
CA SER A 240 6.83 21.24 17.31
C SER A 240 7.01 21.46 15.81
N CYS A 241 6.40 20.63 14.97
CA CYS A 241 6.45 20.75 13.51
C CYS A 241 5.94 22.13 13.02
N SER A 242 6.51 22.64 11.94
CA SER A 242 5.99 23.84 11.28
C SER A 242 4.87 23.50 10.29
N THR A 243 3.87 24.37 10.22
CA THR A 243 2.77 24.29 9.24
C THR A 243 2.90 25.31 8.12
N ASP A 244 3.91 26.18 8.18
CA ASP A 244 4.06 27.36 7.32
C ASP A 244 5.03 27.11 6.15
N TRP A 245 5.26 25.84 5.82
CA TRP A 245 6.09 25.46 4.68
C TRP A 245 5.44 25.84 3.35
N ASP A 246 6.25 26.32 2.40
CA ASP A 246 5.81 26.50 1.02
C ASP A 246 5.67 25.13 0.34
N MET A 247 4.42 24.72 0.12
CA MET A 247 4.08 23.44 -0.52
C MET A 247 3.95 23.56 -2.05
N GLY A 248 4.33 24.71 -2.62
CA GLY A 248 4.32 24.97 -4.05
C GLY A 248 2.93 24.81 -4.66
N HIS A 249 2.80 23.86 -5.58
CA HIS A 249 1.53 23.57 -6.26
C HIS A 249 0.66 22.52 -5.53
N SER A 250 1.17 21.90 -4.47
CA SER A 250 0.40 20.94 -3.69
C SER A 250 -0.67 21.66 -2.86
N LYS A 251 -1.90 21.12 -2.88
CA LYS A 251 -3.02 21.63 -2.07
C LYS A 251 -3.04 21.07 -0.66
N VAL A 252 -1.89 20.60 -0.17
CA VAL A 252 -1.78 19.99 1.15
C VAL A 252 -1.96 21.03 2.24
N VAL A 253 -2.80 20.70 3.22
CA VAL A 253 -2.97 21.43 4.46
C VAL A 253 -2.24 20.66 5.55
N LEU A 254 -1.15 21.23 6.03
CA LEU A 254 -0.39 20.69 7.15
C LEU A 254 -1.17 20.93 8.45
N LYS A 255 -1.35 19.87 9.25
CA LYS A 255 -2.00 19.93 10.55
C LYS A 255 -1.08 19.37 11.61
N LYS A 256 -1.08 20.00 12.79
CA LYS A 256 -0.42 19.47 13.98
C LYS A 256 -1.32 18.41 14.64
N PRO A 257 -0.76 17.46 15.41
CA PRO A 257 -1.60 16.66 16.29
C PRO A 257 -2.29 17.61 17.26
N GLU A 258 -3.61 17.47 17.43
CA GLU A 258 -4.32 18.18 18.50
C GLU A 258 -3.61 17.81 19.80
N ASN A 259 -3.14 18.80 20.56
CA ASN A 259 -2.61 18.58 21.89
C ASN A 259 -3.69 17.82 22.65
N ARG A 260 -3.50 16.50 22.82
CA ARG A 260 -4.20 15.77 23.86
C ARG A 260 -3.70 16.42 25.14
N LEU A 261 -4.42 17.44 25.60
CA LEU A 261 -4.45 17.79 27.00
C LEU A 261 -4.91 16.50 27.67
N VAL A 262 -3.94 15.70 28.09
CA VAL A 262 -4.17 14.66 29.05
C VAL A 262 -4.52 15.44 30.30
N GLU A 263 -5.83 15.66 30.50
CA GLU A 263 -6.39 15.90 31.81
C GLU A 263 -6.10 14.62 32.61
N ASP A 264 -4.86 14.49 33.09
CA ASP A 264 -4.54 13.64 34.22
C ASP A 264 -5.14 14.34 35.46
N GLU A 265 -6.47 14.39 35.52
CA GLU A 265 -7.18 14.70 36.76
C GLU A 265 -6.93 13.54 37.73
N ASN A 266 -5.94 13.76 38.60
CA ASN A 266 -6.08 13.58 40.04
C ASN A 266 -7.22 12.66 40.47
N HIS A 267 -7.04 11.35 40.35
CA HIS A 267 -7.81 10.38 41.14
C HIS A 267 -6.85 9.35 41.72
N ASN A 268 -6.21 9.74 42.83
CA ASN A 268 -6.08 8.86 43.97
C ASN A 268 -5.88 9.71 45.22
N GLY A 269 -7.02 10.02 45.86
CA GLY A 269 -7.08 10.22 47.31
C GLY A 269 -7.03 8.90 48.05
#